data_AF-A0AAP9T2E2-F1
#
_entry.id   AF-A0AAP9T2E2-F1
#
_cell.length_a   1.000
_cell.length_b   1.000
_cell.length_c   1.000
_cell.angle_alpha   90.00
_cell.angle_beta   90.00
_cell.angle_gamma   90.00
#
_symmetry.space_group_name_H-M   'P 1'
#
loop_
_entity.id
_entity.type
_entity.pdbx_description
1 polymer ?
#
loop_
_entity_poly.entity_id
_entity_poly.type
_entity_poly.pdbx_seq_one_letter_code
_entity_poly.pdbx_strand_id
1 'polypeptide(L)'
;MTPASIVKLMTAVVAIEMASNFQLPKSFKLEIVPEDDVEGSGRNLHAGDRLSLGDSIANLLVPSSNVAANLIARTFGQMMLGSKTGTSHDAVQRFVAEMNTTARNLGMTKSQFLNPHGLAVRGQRSTARDLSLLVKKCLIYGPITRVWGTKAFAIGITGPVPRRLVLKSAFHSSTRRAVPEFSLPQYLGGKTGTLWPAIFNLASVSATKSGGICVSVSLGSPTVEERYHDYLKLVDLSNELARGTV
;
A
#
# COMPACT_ATOMS: atom_id res chain seq x y z
N MET A 1 13.69 -3.82 -9.64
CA MET A 1 12.57 -4.74 -9.97
C MET A 1 11.26 -3.97 -9.93
N THR A 2 10.19 -4.47 -10.58
CA THR A 2 8.87 -3.85 -10.39
C THR A 2 8.36 -4.11 -8.97
N PRO A 3 7.94 -3.07 -8.22
CA PRO A 3 7.48 -3.19 -6.83
C PRO A 3 6.11 -3.89 -6.69
N ALA A 4 5.35 -4.06 -7.77
CA ALA A 4 3.97 -4.55 -7.75
C ALA A 4 3.10 -3.76 -6.73
N SER A 5 2.16 -4.40 -6.04
CA SER A 5 1.25 -3.71 -5.09
C SER A 5 1.92 -3.02 -3.88
N ILE A 6 3.24 -3.12 -3.69
CA ILE A 6 3.96 -2.30 -2.69
C ILE A 6 3.83 -0.80 -3.02
N VAL A 7 3.62 -0.45 -4.30
CA VAL A 7 3.32 0.92 -4.76
C VAL A 7 2.22 1.60 -3.95
N LYS A 8 1.23 0.83 -3.48
CA LYS A 8 0.10 1.36 -2.70
C LYS A 8 0.52 2.00 -1.37
N LEU A 9 1.69 1.65 -0.82
CA LEU A 9 2.25 2.36 0.33
C LEU A 9 2.62 3.80 -0.03
N MET A 10 3.19 4.05 -1.21
CA MET A 10 3.47 5.39 -1.71
C MET A 10 2.17 6.16 -1.96
N THR A 11 1.18 5.53 -2.57
CA THR A 11 -0.16 6.12 -2.76
C THR A 11 -0.79 6.55 -1.44
N ALA A 12 -0.70 5.72 -0.39
CA ALA A 12 -1.20 6.08 0.93
C ALA A 12 -0.44 7.27 1.55
N VAL A 13 0.89 7.27 1.46
CA VAL A 13 1.74 8.37 1.98
C VAL A 13 1.37 9.70 1.32
N VAL A 14 1.35 9.74 -0.01
CA VAL A 14 1.02 10.97 -0.75
C VAL A 14 -0.39 11.44 -0.42
N ALA A 15 -1.37 10.54 -0.34
CA ALA A 15 -2.75 10.91 -0.01
C ALA A 15 -2.88 11.57 1.37
N ILE A 16 -2.17 11.04 2.37
CA ILE A 16 -2.18 11.59 3.73
C ILE A 16 -1.51 12.97 3.76
N GLU A 17 -0.36 13.11 3.12
CA GLU A 17 0.37 14.38 3.02
C GLU A 17 -0.47 15.44 2.28
N MET A 18 -1.12 15.06 1.17
CA MET A 18 -2.00 15.97 0.43
C MET A 18 -3.24 16.37 1.21
N ALA A 19 -3.89 15.43 1.90
CA ALA A 19 -5.05 15.78 2.73
C ALA A 19 -4.68 16.78 3.83
N SER A 20 -3.49 16.65 4.41
CA SER A 20 -2.96 17.63 5.37
C SER A 20 -2.69 18.98 4.70
N ASN A 21 -2.03 18.99 3.54
CA ASN A 21 -1.68 20.22 2.82
C ASN A 21 -2.91 21.01 2.34
N PHE A 22 -3.95 20.29 1.88
CA PHE A 22 -5.24 20.88 1.52
C PHE A 22 -6.15 21.17 2.72
N GLN A 23 -5.72 20.87 3.94
CA GLN A 23 -6.48 21.10 5.18
C GLN A 23 -7.88 20.50 5.13
N LEU A 24 -7.98 19.28 4.58
CA LEU A 24 -9.28 18.64 4.37
C LEU A 24 -9.95 18.32 5.72
N PRO A 25 -11.25 18.64 5.87
CA PRO A 25 -11.98 18.28 7.08
C PRO A 25 -12.17 16.76 7.14
N LYS A 26 -12.32 16.21 8.36
CA LYS A 26 -12.59 14.77 8.57
C LYS A 26 -13.88 14.28 7.86
N SER A 27 -14.80 15.19 7.57
CA SER A 27 -16.04 14.91 6.84
C SER A 27 -15.83 14.74 5.32
N PHE A 28 -14.67 15.14 4.77
CA PHE A 28 -14.38 15.00 3.36
C PHE A 28 -14.47 13.53 2.92
N LYS A 29 -15.16 13.31 1.80
CA LYS A 29 -15.37 11.97 1.22
C LYS A 29 -14.81 11.93 -0.19
N LEU A 30 -14.16 10.82 -0.51
CA LEU A 30 -13.76 10.48 -1.85
C LEU A 30 -14.91 9.69 -2.49
N GLU A 31 -15.43 10.18 -3.62
CA GLU A 31 -16.50 9.55 -4.38
C GLU A 31 -15.94 8.78 -5.56
N ILE A 32 -16.37 7.53 -5.70
CA ILE A 32 -15.99 6.65 -6.81
C ILE A 32 -16.76 7.02 -8.06
N VAL A 33 -16.04 7.11 -9.17
CA VAL A 33 -16.60 7.29 -10.51
C VAL A 33 -16.26 6.07 -11.38
N PRO A 34 -16.95 5.86 -12.53
CA PRO A 34 -16.67 4.72 -13.40
C PRO A 34 -15.20 4.57 -13.81
N GLU A 35 -14.47 5.68 -13.98
CA GLU A 35 -13.06 5.69 -14.34
C GLU A 35 -12.13 5.17 -13.24
N ASP A 36 -12.63 4.97 -12.02
CA ASP A 36 -11.87 4.36 -10.92
C ASP A 36 -11.84 2.83 -10.99
N ASP A 37 -12.67 2.20 -11.83
CA ASP A 37 -12.71 0.74 -11.93
C ASP A 37 -11.41 0.21 -12.58
N VAL A 38 -10.62 -0.48 -11.78
CA VAL A 38 -9.35 -1.07 -12.19
C VAL A 38 -9.36 -2.54 -11.80
N GLU A 39 -9.04 -3.41 -12.77
CA GLU A 39 -9.01 -4.85 -12.57
C GLU A 39 -8.04 -5.30 -11.47
N GLY A 40 -8.29 -6.47 -10.90
CA GLY A 40 -7.43 -7.11 -9.90
C GLY A 40 -8.02 -7.12 -8.50
N SER A 41 -7.16 -6.97 -7.49
CA SER A 41 -7.54 -7.16 -6.09
C SER A 41 -8.46 -6.06 -5.57
N GLY A 42 -9.32 -6.42 -4.60
CA GLY A 42 -10.13 -5.47 -3.82
C GLY A 42 -11.24 -4.77 -4.58
N ARG A 43 -11.74 -5.34 -5.69
CA ARG A 43 -12.93 -4.86 -6.42
C ARG A 43 -14.22 -5.12 -5.62
N ASN A 44 -14.44 -4.30 -4.60
CA ASN A 44 -15.61 -4.38 -3.70
C ASN A 44 -16.31 -3.02 -3.51
N LEU A 45 -15.89 -2.04 -4.31
CA LEU A 45 -16.43 -0.69 -4.35
C LEU A 45 -17.00 -0.44 -5.74
N HIS A 46 -18.03 0.40 -5.82
CA HIS A 46 -18.77 0.70 -7.05
C HIS A 46 -18.93 2.21 -7.24
N ALA A 47 -19.21 2.65 -8.46
CA ALA A 47 -19.49 4.05 -8.75
C ALA A 47 -20.61 4.61 -7.84
N GLY A 48 -20.42 5.84 -7.36
CA GLY A 48 -21.30 6.49 -6.38
C GLY A 48 -20.97 6.16 -4.92
N ASP A 49 -20.15 5.14 -4.63
CA ASP A 49 -19.67 4.90 -3.27
C ASP A 49 -18.83 6.08 -2.77
N ARG A 50 -19.07 6.49 -1.54
CA ARG A 50 -18.33 7.57 -0.86
C ARG A 50 -17.66 7.07 0.39
N LEU A 51 -16.34 7.26 0.48
CA LEU A 51 -15.49 6.79 1.58
C LEU A 51 -14.75 7.94 2.25
N SER A 52 -14.50 7.84 3.56
CA SER A 52 -13.51 8.73 4.20
C SER A 52 -12.11 8.39 3.71
N LEU A 53 -11.15 9.33 3.85
CA LEU A 53 -9.75 9.04 3.53
C LEU A 53 -9.22 7.80 4.30
N GLY A 54 -9.59 7.67 5.58
CA GLY A 54 -9.20 6.52 6.40
C GLY A 54 -9.74 5.20 5.85
N ASP A 55 -11.02 5.18 5.45
CA ASP A 55 -11.65 3.99 4.83
C ASP A 55 -11.05 3.68 3.45
N SER A 56 -10.74 4.70 2.65
CA SER A 56 -10.04 4.55 1.37
C SER A 56 -8.64 3.95 1.57
N ILE A 57 -7.88 4.39 2.57
CA ILE A 57 -6.56 3.82 2.91
C ILE A 57 -6.70 2.38 3.44
N ALA A 58 -7.73 2.10 4.25
CA ALA A 58 -8.01 0.74 4.70
C ALA A 58 -8.31 -0.20 3.51
N ASN A 59 -9.15 0.24 2.57
CA ASN A 59 -9.47 -0.53 1.36
C ASN A 59 -8.25 -0.66 0.42
N LEU A 60 -7.41 0.37 0.35
CA LEU A 60 -6.15 0.34 -0.40
C LEU A 60 -5.18 -0.72 0.16
N LEU A 61 -5.02 -0.80 1.48
CA LEU A 61 -3.95 -1.58 2.10
C LEU A 61 -4.38 -2.99 2.53
N VAL A 62 -5.59 -3.16 3.05
CA VAL A 62 -6.04 -4.43 3.63
C VAL A 62 -6.35 -5.47 2.54
N PRO A 63 -7.33 -5.28 1.64
CA PRO A 63 -7.58 -6.18 0.52
C PRO A 63 -6.70 -5.86 -0.71
N SER A 64 -5.81 -4.87 -0.63
CA SER A 64 -4.94 -4.44 -1.73
C SER A 64 -5.69 -3.86 -2.95
N SER A 65 -6.72 -3.03 -2.72
CA SER A 65 -7.62 -2.56 -3.78
C SER A 65 -6.96 -1.67 -4.83
N ASN A 66 -7.14 -2.02 -6.10
CA ASN A 66 -6.73 -1.17 -7.23
C ASN A 66 -7.70 -0.02 -7.46
N VAL A 67 -9.01 -0.25 -7.24
CA VAL A 67 -10.05 0.78 -7.32
C VAL A 67 -9.78 1.90 -6.32
N ALA A 68 -9.48 1.56 -5.05
CA ALA A 68 -9.15 2.56 -4.04
C ALA A 68 -7.86 3.35 -4.38
N ALA A 69 -6.89 2.70 -5.03
CA ALA A 69 -5.68 3.38 -5.48
C ALA A 69 -5.98 4.41 -6.58
N ASN A 70 -6.83 4.07 -7.55
CA ASN A 70 -7.20 4.98 -8.62
C ASN A 70 -8.09 6.12 -8.12
N LEU A 71 -9.08 5.82 -7.26
CA LEU A 71 -9.91 6.79 -6.55
C LEU A 71 -9.06 7.86 -5.85
N ILE A 72 -8.10 7.41 -5.04
CA ILE A 72 -7.20 8.30 -4.29
C ILE A 72 -6.40 9.17 -5.27
N ALA A 73 -5.78 8.54 -6.26
CA ALA A 73 -4.92 9.25 -7.22
C ALA A 73 -5.69 10.29 -8.02
N ARG A 74 -6.85 9.92 -8.56
CA ARG A 74 -7.73 10.83 -9.29
C ARG A 74 -8.22 11.97 -8.40
N THR A 75 -8.68 11.68 -7.19
CA THR A 75 -9.22 12.73 -6.30
C THR A 75 -8.17 13.78 -5.95
N PHE A 76 -7.03 13.34 -5.39
CA PHE A 76 -5.98 14.28 -5.00
C PHE A 76 -5.26 14.89 -6.21
N GLY A 77 -5.13 14.14 -7.30
CA GLY A 77 -4.65 14.62 -8.58
C GLY A 77 -5.48 15.77 -9.13
N GLN A 78 -6.81 15.64 -9.11
CA GLN A 78 -7.72 16.68 -9.57
C GLN A 78 -7.63 17.93 -8.70
N MET A 79 -7.60 17.77 -7.36
CA MET A 79 -7.41 18.90 -6.45
C MET A 79 -6.10 19.65 -6.73
N MET A 80 -5.04 18.90 -7.01
CA MET A 80 -3.74 19.42 -7.39
C MET A 80 -3.76 20.15 -8.73
N LEU A 81 -4.54 19.70 -9.72
CA LEU A 81 -4.75 20.40 -10.99
C LEU A 81 -5.58 21.69 -10.83
N GLY A 82 -6.41 21.76 -9.79
CA GLY A 82 -7.27 22.91 -9.51
C GLY A 82 -8.40 23.03 -10.53
N SER A 83 -8.64 24.25 -11.02
CA SER A 83 -9.69 24.56 -12.01
C SER A 83 -9.34 24.22 -13.45
N LYS A 84 -8.15 23.64 -13.70
CA LYS A 84 -7.75 23.23 -15.05
C LYS A 84 -8.67 22.10 -15.52
N THR A 85 -9.16 22.22 -16.76
CA THR A 85 -9.88 21.14 -17.44
C THR A 85 -8.91 19.99 -17.65
N GLY A 86 -9.10 18.89 -16.92
CA GLY A 86 -8.30 17.68 -17.01
C GLY A 86 -9.21 16.47 -16.95
N THR A 87 -8.83 15.41 -17.64
CA THR A 87 -9.52 14.12 -17.55
C THR A 87 -9.15 13.40 -16.25
N SER A 88 -9.89 12.34 -15.90
CA SER A 88 -9.49 11.43 -14.81
C SER A 88 -8.07 10.89 -15.00
N HIS A 89 -7.66 10.65 -16.25
CA HIS A 89 -6.29 10.24 -16.57
C HIS A 89 -5.27 11.32 -16.19
N ASP A 90 -5.51 12.58 -16.55
CA ASP A 90 -4.59 13.69 -16.23
C ASP A 90 -4.45 13.90 -14.72
N ALA A 91 -5.55 13.75 -13.97
CA ALA A 91 -5.54 13.77 -12.52
C ALA A 91 -4.65 12.65 -11.96
N VAL A 92 -4.83 11.41 -12.42
CA VAL A 92 -3.98 10.28 -11.99
C VAL A 92 -2.51 10.52 -12.34
N GLN A 93 -2.20 11.02 -13.54
CA GLN A 93 -0.81 11.33 -13.92
C GLN A 93 -0.20 12.42 -13.04
N ARG A 94 -0.98 13.45 -12.70
CA ARG A 94 -0.54 14.47 -11.75
C ARG A 94 -0.22 13.88 -10.38
N PHE A 95 -1.04 12.95 -9.89
CA PHE A 95 -0.76 12.25 -8.65
C PHE A 95 0.48 11.37 -8.74
N VAL A 96 0.70 10.66 -9.85
CA VAL A 96 1.91 9.86 -10.09
C VAL A 96 3.17 10.75 -10.14
N ALA A 97 3.07 11.96 -10.69
CA ALA A 97 4.17 12.92 -10.62
C ALA A 97 4.52 13.27 -9.16
N GLU A 98 3.51 13.47 -8.32
CA GLU A 98 3.68 13.71 -6.88
C GLU A 98 4.30 12.50 -6.17
N MET A 99 3.86 11.27 -6.48
CA MET A 99 4.48 10.04 -5.96
C MET A 99 5.99 9.99 -6.24
N ASN A 100 6.42 10.42 -7.43
CA ASN A 100 7.83 10.46 -7.78
C ASN A 100 8.57 11.64 -7.12
N THR A 101 7.91 12.76 -6.86
CA THR A 101 8.46 13.87 -6.05
C THR A 101 8.69 13.41 -4.61
N THR A 102 7.69 12.78 -3.99
CA THR A 102 7.82 12.19 -2.65
C THR A 102 8.92 11.14 -2.61
N ALA A 103 9.04 10.29 -3.64
CA ALA A 103 10.13 9.31 -3.73
C ALA A 103 11.52 9.98 -3.70
N ARG A 104 11.72 11.03 -4.51
CA ARG A 104 12.98 11.79 -4.52
C ARG A 104 13.26 12.43 -3.16
N ASN A 105 12.26 13.04 -2.54
CA ASN A 105 12.40 13.69 -1.23
C ASN A 105 12.74 12.68 -0.11
N LEU A 106 12.33 11.42 -0.25
CA LEU A 106 12.69 10.34 0.67
C LEU A 106 14.06 9.71 0.37
N GLY A 107 14.75 10.13 -0.70
CA GLY A 107 16.03 9.55 -1.13
C GLY A 107 15.90 8.22 -1.88
N MET A 108 14.72 7.93 -2.44
CA MET A 108 14.43 6.74 -3.27
C MET A 108 14.95 6.93 -4.71
N THR A 109 16.26 7.13 -4.87
CA THR A 109 16.86 7.60 -6.14
C THR A 109 16.84 6.58 -7.28
N LYS A 110 16.52 5.31 -6.98
CA LYS A 110 16.42 4.23 -7.99
C LYS A 110 14.97 3.75 -8.19
N SER A 111 14.00 4.53 -7.73
CA SER A 111 12.57 4.27 -7.90
C SER A 111 11.92 5.13 -8.99
N GLN A 112 10.96 4.55 -9.70
CA GLN A 112 10.05 5.24 -10.61
C GLN A 112 8.68 4.58 -10.55
N PHE A 113 7.66 5.35 -10.15
CA PHE A 113 6.26 4.96 -10.12
C PHE A 113 5.56 5.45 -11.38
N LEU A 114 4.73 4.61 -11.99
CA LEU A 114 4.00 4.94 -13.24
C LEU A 114 2.48 4.80 -13.09
N ASN A 115 2.01 4.24 -11.99
CA ASN A 115 0.59 4.15 -11.64
C ASN A 115 0.44 4.05 -10.11
N PRO A 116 -0.75 4.29 -9.54
CA PRO A 116 -0.95 4.30 -8.08
C PRO A 116 -1.19 2.90 -7.49
N HIS A 117 -1.45 1.89 -8.31
CA HIS A 117 -1.85 0.56 -7.86
C HIS A 117 -0.75 -0.50 -7.94
N GLY A 118 0.26 -0.33 -8.80
CA GLY A 118 1.35 -1.27 -8.98
C GLY A 118 1.11 -2.37 -10.02
N LEU A 119 0.17 -2.20 -10.95
CA LEU A 119 0.08 -3.14 -12.09
C LEU A 119 1.30 -2.97 -12.99
N ALA A 120 1.62 -4.02 -13.74
CA ALA A 120 2.80 -4.07 -14.60
C ALA A 120 2.75 -2.98 -15.67
N VAL A 121 3.74 -2.09 -15.66
CA VAL A 121 3.97 -1.08 -16.71
C VAL A 121 5.48 -1.01 -16.95
N ARG A 122 5.88 -0.98 -18.22
CA ARG A 122 7.30 -0.90 -18.60
C ARG A 122 7.93 0.35 -17.99
N GLY A 123 9.05 0.18 -17.29
CA GLY A 123 9.78 1.27 -16.63
C GLY A 123 9.46 1.46 -15.15
N GLN A 124 8.33 0.94 -14.65
CA GLN A 124 7.99 0.98 -13.23
C GLN A 124 8.96 0.11 -12.42
N ARG A 125 9.69 0.73 -11.49
CA ARG A 125 10.77 0.06 -10.77
C ARG A 125 10.99 0.64 -9.38
N SER A 126 11.59 -0.18 -8.53
CA SER A 126 12.14 0.20 -7.25
C SER A 126 13.28 -0.73 -6.83
N THR A 127 13.89 -0.46 -5.68
CA THR A 127 14.91 -1.29 -5.02
C THR A 127 14.48 -1.64 -3.60
N ALA A 128 15.08 -2.69 -3.01
CA ALA A 128 14.79 -3.07 -1.62
C ALA A 128 15.14 -1.94 -0.65
N ARG A 129 16.26 -1.24 -0.88
CA ARG A 129 16.67 -0.06 -0.11
C ARG A 129 15.64 1.06 -0.19
N ASP A 130 15.20 1.42 -1.39
CA ASP A 130 14.26 2.54 -1.54
C ASP A 130 12.90 2.21 -0.93
N LEU A 131 12.43 0.97 -1.07
CA LEU A 131 11.20 0.52 -0.44
C LEU A 131 11.32 0.45 1.09
N SER A 132 12.49 0.17 1.65
CA SER A 132 12.67 0.19 3.11
C SER A 132 12.56 1.61 3.67
N LEU A 133 13.03 2.63 2.93
CA LEU A 133 12.81 4.05 3.25
C LEU A 133 11.33 4.41 3.23
N LEU A 134 10.59 3.95 2.22
CA LEU A 134 9.15 4.13 2.14
C LEU A 134 8.41 3.48 3.32
N VAL A 135 8.75 2.24 3.66
CA VAL A 135 8.14 1.54 4.81
C VAL A 135 8.43 2.27 6.13
N LYS A 136 9.67 2.76 6.31
CA LYS A 136 10.01 3.59 7.47
C LYS A 136 9.14 4.85 7.54
N LYS A 137 8.94 5.53 6.40
CA LYS A 137 8.04 6.69 6.31
C LYS A 137 6.59 6.33 6.63
N CYS A 138 6.11 5.14 6.31
CA CYS A 138 4.76 4.70 6.68
C CYS A 138 4.55 4.58 8.20
N LEU A 139 5.59 4.31 8.99
CA LEU A 139 5.47 4.11 10.44
C LEU A 139 4.96 5.33 11.20
N ILE A 140 5.16 6.53 10.67
CA ILE A 140 4.71 7.77 11.31
C ILE A 140 3.26 8.13 10.96
N TYR A 141 2.61 7.36 10.08
CA TYR A 141 1.26 7.65 9.62
C TYR A 141 0.23 6.72 10.26
N GLY A 142 -0.46 7.22 11.28
CA GLY A 142 -1.53 6.53 11.99
C GLY A 142 -2.60 5.85 11.11
N PRO A 143 -3.08 6.47 10.01
CA PRO A 143 -4.01 5.81 9.09
C PRO A 143 -3.46 4.53 8.43
N ILE A 144 -2.14 4.44 8.23
CA ILE A 144 -1.47 3.26 7.67
C ILE A 144 -1.24 2.22 8.78
N THR A 145 -0.61 2.63 9.89
CA THR A 145 -0.19 1.71 10.94
C THR A 145 -1.37 1.02 11.64
N ARG A 146 -2.54 1.67 11.67
CA ARG A 146 -3.77 1.09 12.21
C ARG A 146 -4.31 -0.09 11.42
N VAL A 147 -4.02 -0.19 10.11
CA VAL A 147 -4.73 -1.12 9.21
C VAL A 147 -3.82 -2.20 8.59
N TRP A 148 -2.57 -1.88 8.28
CA TRP A 148 -1.68 -2.73 7.47
C TRP A 148 -1.25 -4.06 8.12
N GLY A 149 -1.46 -4.20 9.44
CA GLY A 149 -1.16 -5.38 10.25
C GLY A 149 -2.40 -6.19 10.63
N THR A 150 -3.60 -5.71 10.27
CA THR A 150 -4.85 -6.33 10.70
C THR A 150 -5.19 -7.59 9.89
N LYS A 151 -5.89 -8.54 10.51
CA LYS A 151 -6.47 -9.71 9.81
C LYS A 151 -7.70 -9.32 9.01
N ALA A 152 -8.52 -8.45 9.57
CA ALA A 152 -9.68 -7.86 8.94
C ALA A 152 -9.91 -6.44 9.48
N PHE A 153 -10.60 -5.61 8.70
CA PHE A 153 -10.94 -4.25 9.10
C PHE A 153 -12.31 -3.86 8.52
N ALA A 154 -13.17 -3.24 9.33
CA ALA A 154 -14.49 -2.79 8.89
C ALA A 154 -14.44 -1.34 8.41
N ILE A 155 -15.05 -1.06 7.27
CA ILE A 155 -15.20 0.29 6.71
C ILE A 155 -16.67 0.66 6.54
N GLY A 156 -16.96 1.96 6.57
CA GLY A 156 -18.27 2.52 6.24
C GLY A 156 -18.29 3.08 4.82
N ILE A 157 -19.31 2.72 4.05
CA ILE A 157 -19.57 3.25 2.71
C ILE A 157 -20.86 4.05 2.75
N THR A 158 -20.79 5.28 2.24
CA THR A 158 -21.93 6.19 2.04
C THR A 158 -22.19 6.38 0.55
N GLY A 159 -23.14 7.24 0.17
CA GLY A 159 -23.57 7.41 -1.21
C GLY A 159 -24.98 6.82 -1.43
N PRO A 160 -25.36 6.49 -2.68
CA PRO A 160 -26.70 6.00 -3.01
C PRO A 160 -27.04 4.65 -2.35
N VAL A 161 -26.05 3.79 -2.12
CA VAL A 161 -26.22 2.45 -1.51
C VAL A 161 -25.32 2.32 -0.27
N PRO A 162 -25.68 2.95 0.86
CA PRO A 162 -24.86 2.94 2.07
C PRO A 162 -24.78 1.53 2.68
N ARG A 163 -23.57 1.13 3.07
CA ARG A 163 -23.32 -0.21 3.65
C ARG A 163 -22.06 -0.24 4.51
N ARG A 164 -21.95 -1.27 5.35
CA ARG A 164 -20.68 -1.62 6.01
C ARG A 164 -20.03 -2.77 5.28
N LEU A 165 -18.71 -2.73 5.16
CA LEU A 165 -17.93 -3.77 4.52
C LEU A 165 -16.79 -4.23 5.43
N VAL A 166 -16.63 -5.55 5.59
CA VAL A 166 -15.50 -6.13 6.31
C VAL A 166 -14.44 -6.54 5.29
N LEU A 167 -13.32 -5.84 5.31
CA LEU A 167 -12.16 -6.10 4.48
C LEU A 167 -11.35 -7.25 5.07
N LYS A 168 -10.98 -8.23 4.24
CA LYS A 168 -10.07 -9.31 4.63
C LYS A 168 -8.66 -9.00 4.14
N SER A 169 -7.67 -9.23 5.00
CA SER A 169 -6.27 -8.93 4.69
C SER A 169 -5.72 -9.86 3.60
N ALA A 170 -5.24 -9.26 2.51
CA ALA A 170 -4.60 -9.97 1.43
C ALA A 170 -3.32 -10.67 1.92
N PHE A 171 -2.55 -10.05 2.82
CA PHE A 171 -1.37 -10.63 3.45
C PHE A 171 -1.73 -11.89 4.23
N HIS A 172 -2.61 -11.79 5.24
CA HIS A 172 -2.98 -12.95 6.06
C HIS A 172 -3.62 -14.08 5.24
N SER A 173 -4.43 -13.73 4.24
CA SER A 173 -5.07 -14.73 3.36
C SER A 173 -4.06 -15.43 2.45
N SER A 174 -2.98 -14.76 2.03
CA SER A 174 -1.93 -15.39 1.21
C SER A 174 -0.92 -16.16 2.07
N THR A 175 -0.56 -15.65 3.24
CA THR A 175 0.29 -16.37 4.20
C THR A 175 -0.38 -17.66 4.66
N ARG A 176 -1.65 -17.64 5.08
CA ARG A 176 -2.35 -18.85 5.55
C ARG A 176 -2.39 -19.96 4.51
N ARG A 177 -2.46 -19.62 3.22
CA ARG A 177 -2.48 -20.60 2.14
C ARG A 177 -1.10 -21.18 1.86
N ALA A 178 -0.08 -20.33 1.84
CA ALA A 178 1.28 -20.72 1.47
C ALA A 178 2.05 -21.38 2.63
N VAL A 179 1.78 -20.94 3.86
CA VAL A 179 2.42 -21.42 5.08
C VAL A 179 1.36 -21.61 6.20
N PRO A 180 0.49 -22.64 6.10
CA PRO A 180 -0.68 -22.80 6.98
C PRO A 180 -0.35 -23.01 8.46
N GLU A 181 0.77 -23.65 8.74
CA GLU A 181 1.24 -23.94 10.11
C GLU A 181 1.97 -22.76 10.76
N PHE A 182 2.21 -21.67 10.00
CA PHE A 182 3.00 -20.56 10.50
C PHE A 182 2.19 -19.60 11.37
N SER A 183 2.63 -19.47 12.63
CA SER A 183 2.34 -18.27 13.41
C SER A 183 3.29 -17.15 12.98
N LEU A 184 2.77 -15.93 12.84
CA LEU A 184 3.56 -14.72 12.55
C LEU A 184 3.67 -13.87 13.83
N PRO A 185 4.34 -14.35 14.90
CA PRO A 185 4.25 -13.72 16.23
C PRO A 185 4.77 -12.29 16.26
N GLN A 186 5.60 -11.91 15.28
CA GLN A 186 6.31 -10.63 15.24
C GLN A 186 5.78 -9.67 14.16
N TYR A 187 4.81 -10.06 13.31
CA TYR A 187 4.36 -9.20 12.21
C TYR A 187 3.50 -8.02 12.72
N LEU A 188 3.95 -6.79 12.45
CA LEU A 188 3.24 -5.57 12.82
C LEU A 188 2.49 -4.94 11.64
N GLY A 189 2.94 -5.20 10.42
CA GLY A 189 2.33 -4.64 9.22
C GLY A 189 3.25 -4.66 8.01
N GLY A 190 2.75 -4.16 6.89
CA GLY A 190 3.47 -4.24 5.63
C GLY A 190 2.55 -4.36 4.42
N LYS A 191 3.13 -4.78 3.31
CA LYS A 191 2.43 -4.95 2.05
C LYS A 191 3.08 -6.02 1.17
N THR A 192 2.26 -6.95 0.71
CA THR A 192 2.62 -7.85 -0.39
C THR A 192 2.56 -7.14 -1.74
N GLY A 193 3.46 -7.50 -2.64
CA GLY A 193 3.39 -7.20 -4.06
C GLY A 193 3.37 -8.49 -4.87
N THR A 194 2.37 -8.66 -5.73
CA THR A 194 2.31 -9.82 -6.63
C THR A 194 1.95 -9.39 -8.03
N LEU A 195 2.73 -9.86 -9.01
CA LEU A 195 2.36 -9.88 -10.42
C LEU A 195 2.56 -11.32 -10.89
N TRP A 196 1.44 -12.02 -11.10
CA TRP A 196 1.48 -13.42 -11.52
C TRP A 196 2.03 -13.55 -12.94
N PRO A 197 2.77 -14.64 -13.24
CA PRO A 197 3.17 -15.72 -12.32
C PRO A 197 4.55 -15.55 -11.67
N ALA A 198 5.27 -14.45 -11.90
CA ALA A 198 6.72 -14.40 -11.70
C ALA A 198 7.24 -13.47 -10.61
N ILE A 199 6.41 -12.59 -10.04
CA ILE A 199 6.87 -11.56 -9.10
C ILE A 199 6.14 -11.71 -7.79
N PHE A 200 6.89 -12.10 -6.75
CA PHE A 200 6.42 -12.18 -5.37
C PHE A 200 7.33 -11.34 -4.48
N ASN A 201 6.83 -10.18 -4.08
CA ASN A 201 7.52 -9.21 -3.23
C ASN A 201 6.83 -9.09 -1.88
N LEU A 202 7.59 -8.76 -0.83
CA LEU A 202 7.07 -8.42 0.49
C LEU A 202 7.88 -7.29 1.10
N ALA A 203 7.19 -6.25 1.53
CA ALA A 203 7.70 -5.22 2.42
C ALA A 203 6.99 -5.35 3.76
N SER A 204 7.71 -5.44 4.87
CA SER A 204 7.10 -5.72 6.17
C SER A 204 7.82 -5.01 7.31
N VAL A 205 7.08 -4.87 8.40
CA VAL A 205 7.50 -4.38 9.69
C VAL A 205 7.23 -5.47 10.71
N SER A 206 8.25 -5.77 11.51
CA SER A 206 8.15 -6.76 12.57
C SER A 206 8.76 -6.25 13.87
N ALA A 207 8.23 -6.69 15.01
CA ALA A 207 8.91 -6.51 16.29
C ALA A 207 10.09 -7.50 16.37
N THR A 208 11.21 -7.08 16.94
CA THR A 208 12.28 -8.01 17.33
C THR A 208 11.98 -8.57 18.72
N LYS A 209 12.57 -9.72 19.06
CA LYS A 209 12.49 -10.33 20.40
C LYS A 209 13.05 -9.43 21.50
N SER A 210 13.96 -8.51 21.15
CA SER A 210 14.51 -7.50 22.06
C SER A 210 13.64 -6.24 22.20
N GLY A 211 12.47 -6.18 21.54
CA GLY A 211 11.55 -5.04 21.60
C GLY A 211 11.81 -3.93 20.58
N GLY A 212 12.74 -4.13 19.65
CA GLY A 212 13.00 -3.21 18.53
C GLY A 212 12.02 -3.39 17.37
N ILE A 213 12.13 -2.53 16.36
CA ILE A 213 11.36 -2.63 15.11
C ILE A 213 12.31 -2.95 13.95
N CYS A 214 11.98 -3.99 13.21
CA CYS A 214 12.66 -4.38 11.98
C CYS A 214 11.83 -4.02 10.76
N VAL A 215 12.45 -3.38 9.76
CA VAL A 215 11.89 -3.20 8.43
C VAL A 215 12.61 -4.13 7.46
N SER A 216 11.88 -5.02 6.81
CA SER A 216 12.41 -6.01 5.88
C SER A 216 11.74 -5.89 4.52
N VAL A 217 12.52 -6.02 3.44
CA VAL A 217 12.02 -6.02 2.06
C VAL A 217 12.67 -7.15 1.29
N SER A 218 11.85 -8.08 0.80
CA SER A 218 12.23 -9.09 -0.20
C SER A 218 11.58 -8.77 -1.54
N LEU A 219 12.36 -8.85 -2.62
CA LEU A 219 11.90 -8.60 -3.99
C LEU A 219 12.26 -9.80 -4.87
N GLY A 220 11.29 -10.28 -5.65
CA GLY A 220 11.54 -11.30 -6.65
C GLY A 220 11.68 -12.72 -6.10
N SER A 221 11.06 -13.03 -4.96
CA SER A 221 10.98 -14.42 -4.50
C SER A 221 10.34 -15.28 -5.60
N PRO A 222 10.81 -16.52 -5.81
CA PRO A 222 10.40 -17.34 -6.95
C PRO A 222 8.97 -17.88 -6.83
N THR A 223 8.46 -18.03 -5.60
CA THR A 223 7.10 -18.51 -5.32
C THR A 223 6.44 -17.69 -4.22
N VAL A 224 5.14 -17.92 -4.01
CA VAL A 224 4.38 -17.31 -2.91
C VAL A 224 4.92 -17.79 -1.56
N GLU A 225 5.27 -19.07 -1.47
CA GLU A 225 5.81 -19.74 -0.29
C GLU A 225 7.19 -19.19 0.07
N GLU A 226 8.10 -19.13 -0.91
CA GLU A 226 9.48 -18.65 -0.70
C GLU A 226 9.51 -17.19 -0.25
N ARG A 227 8.54 -16.36 -0.69
CA ARG A 227 8.40 -14.98 -0.17
C ARG A 227 8.22 -14.93 1.35
N TYR A 228 7.50 -15.89 1.93
CA TYR A 228 7.30 -15.93 3.38
C TYR A 228 8.49 -16.57 4.11
N HIS A 229 9.15 -17.55 3.49
CA HIS A 229 10.43 -18.07 4.00
C HIS A 229 11.52 -16.99 4.04
N ASP A 230 11.65 -16.17 2.99
CA ASP A 230 12.57 -15.02 2.97
C ASP A 230 12.28 -14.04 4.10
N TYR A 231 11.00 -13.74 4.34
CA TYR A 231 10.59 -12.89 5.45
C TYR A 231 11.05 -13.42 6.80
N LEU A 232 10.90 -14.73 7.04
CA LEU A 232 11.29 -15.36 8.29
C LEU A 232 12.80 -15.29 8.50
N LYS A 233 13.58 -15.63 7.46
CA LYS A 233 15.04 -15.51 7.49
C LYS A 233 15.49 -14.09 7.84
N LEU A 234 14.81 -13.07 7.31
CA LEU A 234 15.09 -11.66 7.62
C LEU A 234 14.71 -11.29 9.06
N VAL A 235 13.61 -11.84 9.60
CA VAL A 235 13.22 -11.64 11.02
C VAL A 235 14.22 -12.31 11.96
N ASP A 236 14.66 -13.53 11.64
CA ASP A 236 15.65 -14.26 12.44
C ASP A 236 17.00 -13.55 12.45
N LEU A 237 17.49 -13.13 11.27
CA LEU A 237 18.70 -12.32 11.15
C LEU A 237 18.59 -11.01 11.96
N SER A 238 17.43 -10.35 11.92
CA SER A 238 17.21 -9.13 12.71
C SER A 238 17.28 -9.39 14.22
N ASN A 239 16.77 -10.53 14.67
CA ASN A 239 16.86 -10.95 16.07
C ASN A 239 18.29 -11.29 16.50
N GLU A 240 19.11 -11.83 15.60
CA GLU A 240 20.54 -12.06 15.84
C GLU A 240 21.31 -10.74 15.93
N LEU A 241 21.12 -9.84 14.96
CA LEU A 241 21.75 -8.52 14.96
C LEU A 241 21.39 -7.71 16.21
N ALA A 242 20.13 -7.75 16.64
CA ALA A 242 19.68 -7.04 17.82
C ALA A 242 20.23 -7.60 19.15
N ARG A 243 20.79 -8.81 19.14
CA ARG A 243 21.49 -9.43 20.28
C ARG A 243 23.00 -9.17 20.27
N GLY A 244 23.53 -8.55 19.21
CA GLY A 244 24.98 -8.34 19.03
C GLY A 244 25.76 -9.63 18.75
N THR A 245 25.11 -10.65 18.18
CA THR A 245 25.71 -11.98 17.94
C THR A 245 26.27 -12.15 16.52
N VAL A 246 26.35 -11.08 15.72
CA VAL A 246 26.87 -11.04 14.34
C VAL A 246 27.70 -9.77 14.15
#